data_AF-A0A2V7HS75-F1
#
_entry.id   AF-A0A2V7HS75-F1
#
_cell.length_a   1.000
_cell.length_b   1.000
_cell.length_c   1.000
_cell.angle_alpha   90.00
_cell.angle_beta   90.00
_cell.angle_gamma   90.00
#
_symmetry.space_group_name_H-M   'P 1'
#
loop_
_entity.id
_entity.type
_entity.pdbx_description
1 polymer ?
#
loop_
_entity_poly.entity_id
_entity_poly.type
_entity_poly.pdbx_seq_one_letter_code
_entity_poly.pdbx_strand_id
1 'polypeptide(L)' 'MCFEDLQVGDEYRSPGRTVTEADIVIFAGVSGDYNVLHTDAEYMKASLYGERIAHGLLGLSVQHGLLARSMPA' A
#
# COMPACT_ATOMS: atom_id res chain seq x y z
N MET A 1 -0.35 -22.87 10.55
CA MET A 1 -0.23 -23.45 9.20
C MET A 1 1.19 -23.94 8.95
N CYS A 2 1.34 -25.21 8.60
CA CYS A 2 2.59 -25.82 8.16
C CYS A 2 2.64 -25.93 6.62
N PHE A 3 3.79 -26.31 6.06
CA PHE A 3 3.93 -26.43 4.60
C PHE A 3 2.98 -27.47 4.01
N GLU A 4 2.70 -28.54 4.76
CA GLU A 4 1.86 -29.66 4.35
C GLU A 4 0.37 -29.30 4.28
N ASP A 5 -0.04 -28.20 4.89
CA ASP A 5 -1.44 -27.72 4.89
C ASP A 5 -1.77 -26.91 3.63
N LEU A 6 -0.76 -26.46 2.87
CA LEU A 6 -0.93 -25.61 1.69
C LEU A 6 -1.23 -26.44 0.44
N GLN A 7 -2.21 -25.99 -0.35
CA GLN A 7 -2.56 -26.59 -1.63
C GLN A 7 -2.36 -25.60 -2.79
N VAL A 8 -1.92 -26.11 -3.94
CA VAL A 8 -1.82 -25.29 -5.15
C VAL A 8 -3.21 -24.81 -5.54
N GLY A 9 -3.38 -23.49 -5.64
CA GLY A 9 -4.67 -22.86 -5.91
C GLY A 9 -5.34 -22.25 -4.68
N ASP A 10 -4.73 -22.35 -3.49
CA ASP A 10 -5.24 -21.66 -2.31
C ASP A 10 -5.34 -20.15 -2.52
N GLU A 11 -6.52 -19.60 -2.19
CA GLU A 11 -6.81 -18.18 -2.24
C GLU A 11 -7.26 -17.68 -0.87
N TYR A 12 -6.67 -16.57 -0.42
CA TYR A 12 -7.03 -15.91 0.84
C TYR A 12 -7.48 -14.48 0.57
N ARG A 13 -8.64 -14.12 1.13
CA ARG A 13 -9.17 -12.76 1.03
C ARG A 13 -8.80 -11.97 2.27
N SER A 14 -8.02 -10.90 2.07
CA SER A 14 -7.71 -9.97 3.15
C SER A 14 -8.90 -9.08 3.51
N PRO A 15 -8.92 -8.50 4.72
CA PRO A 15 -9.74 -7.33 4.97
C PRO A 15 -9.30 -6.16 4.07
N GLY A 16 -10.20 -5.20 3.88
CA GLY A 16 -9.87 -3.93 3.22
C GLY A 16 -9.12 -2.98 4.16
N ARG A 17 -8.38 -2.05 3.59
CA ARG A 17 -7.81 -0.88 4.30
C ARG A 17 -7.93 0.34 3.39
N THR A 18 -8.57 1.39 3.90
CA THR A 18 -8.59 2.69 3.24
C THR A 18 -7.23 3.36 3.42
N VAL A 19 -6.63 3.85 2.33
CA VAL A 19 -5.42 4.67 2.35
C VAL A 19 -5.82 6.14 2.38
N THR A 20 -5.20 6.91 3.25
CA THR A 20 -5.45 8.33 3.44
C THR A 20 -4.20 9.15 3.18
N GLU A 21 -4.33 10.47 3.13
CA GLU A 21 -3.18 11.38 3.02
C GLU A 21 -2.15 11.15 4.14
N ALA A 22 -2.60 10.84 5.36
CA ALA A 22 -1.71 10.57 6.48
C ALA A 22 -0.75 9.41 6.19
N ASP A 23 -1.24 8.34 5.56
CA ASP A 23 -0.41 7.20 5.18
C ASP A 23 0.68 7.61 4.16
N ILE A 24 0.31 8.45 3.18
CA ILE A 24 1.23 8.94 2.15
C ILE A 24 2.33 9.81 2.77
N VAL A 25 1.95 10.76 3.64
CA VAL A 25 2.90 11.68 4.28
C VAL A 25 3.84 10.94 5.24
N ILE A 26 3.30 10.03 6.06
CA ILE A 26 4.12 9.21 6.96
C ILE A 26 5.06 8.31 6.16
N PHE A 27 4.59 7.70 5.07
CA PHE A 27 5.42 6.83 4.26
C PHE A 27 6.54 7.59 3.53
N ALA A 28 6.27 8.80 3.01
CA ALA A 28 7.32 9.69 2.50
C ALA A 28 8.38 9.98 3.59
N GLY A 29 7.91 10.25 4.82
CA GLY A 29 8.77 10.45 5.99
C GLY A 29 9.70 9.28 6.30
N VAL A 30 9.17 8.06 6.34
CA VAL A 30 9.96 6.87 6.72
C VAL A 30 10.84 6.33 5.60
N SER A 31 10.37 6.43 4.35
CA SER A 31 11.10 5.92 3.17
C SER A 31 12.13 6.91 2.64
N GLY A 32 11.95 8.21 2.91
CA GLY A 32 12.72 9.28 2.28
C GLY A 32 12.28 9.59 0.84
N ASP A 33 11.25 8.92 0.33
CA ASP A 33 10.70 9.18 -1.00
C ASP A 33 9.73 10.36 -0.99
N TYR A 34 10.30 11.53 -1.26
CA TYR A 34 9.58 12.80 -1.38
C TYR A 34 9.25 13.19 -2.83
N ASN A 35 9.17 12.22 -3.75
CA ASN A 35 8.82 12.51 -5.14
C ASN A 35 7.51 13.33 -5.22
N VAL A 36 7.52 14.36 -6.06
CA VAL A 36 6.42 15.32 -6.25
C VAL A 36 5.09 14.65 -6.56
N LEU A 37 5.11 13.45 -7.15
CA LEU A 37 3.91 12.64 -7.41
C LEU A 37 3.12 12.32 -6.14
N HIS A 38 3.80 12.24 -5.00
CA HIS A 38 3.23 11.85 -3.71
C HIS A 38 3.12 13.04 -2.74
N THR A 39 3.87 14.12 -2.97
CA THR A 39 4.09 15.17 -1.96
C THR A 39 3.64 16.56 -2.37
N ASP A 40 3.51 16.86 -3.67
CA ASP A 40 3.20 18.21 -4.15
C ASP A 40 1.79 18.25 -4.78
N ALA A 41 0.84 18.84 -4.05
CA ALA A 41 -0.53 18.98 -4.52
C ALA A 41 -0.67 20.01 -5.65
N GLU A 42 0.15 21.07 -5.69
CA GLU A 42 0.05 22.11 -6.71
C GLU A 42 0.61 21.61 -8.04
N TYR A 43 1.76 20.94 -8.01
CA TYR A 43 2.36 20.29 -9.18
C TYR A 43 1.39 19.26 -9.79
N MET A 44 0.73 18.47 -8.95
CA MET A 44 -0.13 17.38 -9.40
C MET A 44 -1.47 17.83 -10.01
N LYS A 45 -1.92 19.08 -9.82
CA LYS A 45 -3.13 19.62 -10.46
C LYS A 45 -3.09 19.55 -11.99
N ALA A 46 -1.90 19.70 -12.58
CA ALA A 46 -1.69 19.65 -14.03
C ALA A 46 -1.34 18.23 -14.53
N SER A 47 -1.20 17.26 -13.63
CA SER A 47 -0.89 15.88 -13.99
C SER A 47 -2.13 15.13 -14.50
N LEU A 48 -1.93 13.96 -15.10
CA LEU A 48 -3.02 13.08 -15.54
C LEU A 48 -3.91 12.56 -14.38
N TYR A 49 -3.41 12.64 -13.14
CA TYR A 49 -4.13 12.16 -11.95
C TYR A 49 -4.91 13.29 -11.26
N GLY A 50 -4.58 14.56 -11.50
CA GLY A 50 -5.22 15.72 -10.88
C GLY A 50 -4.96 15.92 -9.38
N GLU A 51 -4.38 14.93 -8.70
CA GLU A 51 -4.04 14.95 -7.27
C GLU A 51 -2.81 14.08 -6.98
N ARG A 52 -2.27 14.19 -5.76
CA ARG A 52 -1.18 13.33 -5.29
C ARG A 52 -1.65 11.89 -5.22
N ILE A 53 -0.81 10.97 -5.64
CA ILE A 53 -1.08 9.53 -5.58
C ILE A 53 -0.26 8.87 -4.47
N ALA A 54 -0.67 7.70 -4.00
CA ALA A 54 0.11 6.95 -3.02
C ALA A 54 1.38 6.32 -3.65
N HIS A 55 2.42 6.12 -2.85
CA HIS A 55 3.61 5.38 -3.27
C HIS A 55 3.27 3.94 -3.66
N GLY A 56 3.87 3.42 -4.72
CA GLY A 56 3.74 2.00 -5.07
C GLY A 56 4.23 1.08 -3.94
N LEU A 57 5.35 1.46 -3.30
CA LEU A 57 5.90 0.72 -2.16
C LEU A 57 5.02 0.80 -0.91
N LEU A 58 4.30 1.92 -0.68
CA LEU A 58 3.30 1.98 0.39
C LEU A 58 2.22 0.91 0.17
N GLY A 59 1.72 0.77 -1.07
CA GLY A 59 0.77 -0.27 -1.44
C GLY A 59 1.29 -1.67 -1.14
N LEU A 60 2.54 -1.97 -1.49
CA LEU A 60 3.17 -3.27 -1.18
C LEU A 60 3.35 -3.50 0.33
N SER A 61 3.79 -2.47 1.07
CA SER A 61 3.90 -2.56 2.53
C SER A 61 2.54 -2.81 3.20
N VAL A 62 1.49 -2.15 2.74
CA VAL A 62 0.12 -2.40 3.20
C VAL A 62 -0.32 -3.82 2.87
N GLN A 63 -0.10 -4.28 1.63
CA GLN A 63 -0.45 -5.62 1.19
C GLN A 63 0.23 -6.70 2.05
N HIS A 64 1.51 -6.53 2.37
CA HIS A 64 2.24 -7.45 3.24
C HIS A 64 1.62 -7.54 4.64
N GLY A 65 1.26 -6.40 5.24
CA GLY A 65 0.58 -6.38 6.54
C GLY A 65 -0.84 -6.99 6.49
N LEU A 66 -1.53 -6.87 5.35
CA LEU A 66 -2.83 -7.50 5.13
C LEU A 66 -2.72 -9.02 4.97
N LEU A 67 -1.66 -9.52 4.31
CA LEU A 67 -1.40 -10.95 4.15
C LEU A 67 -1.36 -11.68 5.51
N ALA A 68 -0.64 -11.11 6.47
CA ALA A 68 -0.54 -11.65 7.84
C ALA A 68 -1.88 -11.72 8.59
N ARG A 69 -2.89 -10.98 8.13
CA ARG A 69 -4.26 -10.97 8.68
C ARG A 69 -5.24 -11.81 7.87
N SER A 70 -4.78 -12.43 6.79
CA SER A 70 -5.60 -13.18 5.84
C SER A 70 -5.41 -14.69 5.98
N MET A 71 -4.20 -15.10 6.37
CA MET A 71 -3.86 -16.51 6.54
C MET A 71 -4.34 -17.04 7.91
N PRO A 72 -4.89 -18.26 7.97
CA PRO A 72 -5.13 -18.96 9.22
C PRO A 72 -3.83 -19.14 10.02
N ALA A 73 -3.95 -19.16 11.35
CA ALA A 73 -2.83 -19.39 12.26
C ALA A 73 -2.15 -20.76 12.04
#